data_AF-A0A483CN95-F1
#
_entry.id   AF-A0A483CN95-F1
#
_cell.length_a   1.000
_cell.length_b   1.000
_cell.length_c   1.000
_cell.angle_alpha   90.00
_cell.angle_beta   90.00
_cell.angle_gamma   90.00
#
_symmetry.space_group_name_H-M   'P 1'
#
loop_
_entity.id
_entity.type
_entity.pdbx_description
1 polymer ?
#
loop_
_entity_poly.entity_id
_entity_poly.type
_entity_poly.pdbx_seq_one_letter_code
_entity_poly.pdbx_strand_id
1 'polypeptide(L)' 'MIEYLQVALALITLIGALGTAFSRDPFSKLIALGVMIGGIVPFIVGRGYLDVAVAVALIAPVTTIFVLAITGRYDNAD' A
#
# COMPACT_ATOMS: atom_id res chain seq x y z
N MET A 1 16.92 -15.21 12.00
CA MET A 1 15.51 -14.83 12.28
C MET A 1 15.12 -13.54 11.54
N ILE A 2 15.95 -12.50 11.58
CA ILE A 2 15.73 -11.23 10.85
C ILE A 2 15.75 -11.43 9.32
N GLU A 3 16.68 -12.23 8.76
CA GLU A 3 16.76 -12.46 7.31
C GLU A 3 15.49 -13.10 6.73
N TYR A 4 14.96 -14.15 7.35
CA TYR A 4 13.72 -14.79 6.90
C TYR A 4 12.53 -13.82 6.93
N LEU A 5 12.47 -12.95 7.94
CA LEU A 5 11.45 -11.90 8.04
C LEU A 5 11.60 -10.87 6.91
N GLN A 6 12.83 -10.45 6.59
CA GLN A 6 13.09 -9.54 5.47
C GLN A 6 12.68 -10.17 4.13
N VAL A 7 12.99 -11.45 3.90
CA VAL A 7 12.55 -12.15 2.69
C VAL A 7 11.03 -12.19 2.61
N ALA A 8 10.34 -12.53 3.70
CA ALA A 8 8.88 -12.56 3.74
C ALA A 8 8.27 -11.18 3.45
N LEU A 9 8.79 -10.11 4.06
CA LEU A 9 8.34 -8.75 3.84
C LEU A 9 8.58 -8.29 2.40
N ALA A 10 9.72 -8.64 1.81
CA ALA A 10 10.02 -8.33 0.40
C ALA A 10 9.03 -9.03 -0.54
N LEU A 11 8.69 -10.30 -0.28
CA LEU A 11 7.67 -11.03 -1.03
C LEU A 11 6.29 -10.37 -0.89
N ILE A 12 5.91 -9.97 0.33
CA ILE A 12 4.65 -9.24 0.58
C ILE A 12 4.61 -7.94 -0.22
N THR A 13 5.69 -7.15 -0.20
CA THR A 13 5.79 -5.93 -1.00
C THR A 13 5.62 -6.20 -2.49
N LEU A 14 6.30 -7.23 -3.02
CA LEU A 14 6.20 -7.60 -4.44
C LEU A 14 4.79 -8.05 -4.81
N ILE A 15 4.15 -8.88 -3.98
CA ILE A 15 2.77 -9.33 -4.20
C ILE A 15 1.81 -8.15 -4.19
N GLY A 16 1.95 -7.23 -3.23
CA GLY A 16 1.16 -6.00 -3.17
C GLY A 16 1.37 -5.12 -4.39
N ALA A 17 2.61 -4.97 -4.85
CA ALA A 17 2.94 -4.18 -6.04
C ALA A 17 2.34 -4.78 -7.32
N LEU A 18 2.48 -6.09 -7.52
CA LEU A 18 1.88 -6.80 -8.65
C LEU A 18 0.36 -6.74 -8.60
N GLY A 19 -0.25 -6.97 -7.43
CA GLY A 19 -1.69 -6.86 -7.22
C GLY A 19 -2.20 -5.45 -7.55
N THR A 20 -1.47 -4.41 -7.13
CA THR A 20 -1.80 -3.02 -7.43
C THR A 20 -1.70 -2.73 -8.93
N ALA A 21 -0.67 -3.25 -9.61
CA ALA A 21 -0.45 -3.03 -11.04
C ALA A 21 -1.52 -3.71 -11.91
N PHE A 22 -1.95 -4.92 -11.55
CA PHE A 22 -2.89 -5.71 -12.35
C PHE A 22 -4.36 -5.57 -11.94
N SER A 23 -4.68 -5.06 -10.74
CA SER A 23 -6.07 -4.87 -10.32
C SER A 23 -6.78 -3.79 -11.14
N ARG A 24 -7.92 -4.17 -11.72
CA ARG A 24 -8.84 -3.26 -12.42
C ARG A 24 -9.89 -2.64 -11.50
N ASP A 25 -10.33 -3.40 -10.50
CA ASP A 25 -11.27 -2.93 -9.50
C ASP A 25 -10.58 -1.94 -8.54
N PRO A 26 -11.10 -0.72 -8.34
CA PRO A 26 -10.50 0.29 -7.47
C PRO A 26 -10.34 -0.18 -6.03
N PHE A 27 -11.31 -0.94 -5.50
CA PHE A 27 -11.28 -1.38 -4.11
C PHE A 27 -10.18 -2.43 -3.88
N SER A 28 -10.13 -3.44 -4.76
CA SER A 28 -9.08 -4.46 -4.79
C SER A 28 -7.69 -3.84 -4.99
N LYS A 29 -7.61 -2.76 -5.77
CA LYS A 29 -6.37 -2.01 -5.99
C LYS A 29 -5.89 -1.30 -4.72
N LEU A 30 -6.80 -0.71 -3.96
CA LEU A 30 -6.49 -0.08 -2.67
C LEU A 30 -6.02 -1.10 -1.62
N ILE A 31 -6.64 -2.28 -1.59
CA ILE A 31 -6.19 -3.37 -0.69
C ILE A 31 -4.77 -3.80 -1.05
N ALA A 32 -4.51 -4.05 -2.33
CA ALA A 32 -3.18 -4.42 -2.80
C ALA A 32 -2.12 -3.34 -2.52
N LEU A 33 -2.51 -2.05 -2.66
CA LEU A 33 -1.67 -0.92 -2.31
C LEU A 33 -1.34 -0.90 -0.81
N GLY A 34 -2.33 -1.17 0.06
CA GLY A 34 -2.12 -1.31 1.50
C GLY A 34 -1.15 -2.44 1.85
N VAL A 35 -1.26 -3.59 1.19
CA VAL A 35 -0.32 -4.72 1.34
C VAL A 35 1.09 -4.34 0.92
N MET A 36 1.24 -3.64 -0.21
CA MET A 36 2.53 -3.14 -0.69
C MET A 36 3.19 -2.20 0.32
N ILE A 37 2.42 -1.22 0.83
CA ILE A 37 2.88 -0.24 1.81
C ILE A 37 3.25 -0.91 3.13
N GLY A 38 2.41 -1.82 3.62
CA GLY A 38 2.68 -2.58 4.84
C GLY A 38 3.97 -3.40 4.75
N GLY A 39 4.26 -3.98 3.58
CA GLY A 39 5.50 -4.72 3.35
C GLY A 39 6.75 -3.83 3.29
N ILE A 40 6.66 -2.63 2.69
CA ILE A 40 7.85 -1.77 2.47
C ILE A 40 8.23 -0.94 3.71
N VAL A 41 7.26 -0.55 4.56
CA VAL A 41 7.50 0.31 5.73
C VAL A 41 8.58 -0.20 6.68
N PRO A 42 8.64 -1.50 7.05
CA PRO A 42 9.71 -2.02 7.87
C PRO A 42 11.11 -1.85 7.28
N PHE A 43 11.26 -1.87 5.95
CA PHE A 43 12.55 -1.60 5.29
C PHE A 43 12.94 -0.13 5.37
N ILE A 44 11.97 0.79 5.27
CA ILE A 44 12.18 2.22 5.42
C ILE A 44 12.63 2.53 6.85
N VAL A 45 11.91 2.00 7.85
CA VAL A 45 12.23 2.18 9.27
C VAL A 45 13.57 1.54 9.62
N GLY A 46 13.84 0.33 9.12
CA GLY A 46 15.11 -0.38 9.36
C GLY A 46 16.34 0.32 8.79
N ARG A 47 16.17 1.25 7.84
CA ARG A 47 17.24 2.09 7.29
C ARG A 47 17.39 3.45 7.99
N GLY A 48 16.56 3.74 9.00
CA GLY A 48 16.58 5.00 9.75
C GLY A 48 15.82 6.16 9.08
N TYR A 49 15.06 5.90 8.02
CA TYR A 49 14.29 6.92 7.29
C TYR A 49 12.91 7.15 7.92
N LEU A 50 12.87 7.51 9.20
CA LEU A 50 11.59 7.62 9.93
C LEU A 50 10.67 8.70 9.34
N ASP A 51 11.23 9.81 8.88
CA ASP A 51 10.46 10.90 8.23
C ASP A 51 9.72 10.40 6.99
N VAL A 52 10.37 9.53 6.20
CA VAL A 52 9.76 8.91 5.03
C VAL A 52 8.67 7.93 5.45
N ALA A 53 8.88 7.15 6.51
CA ALA A 53 7.86 6.22 7.01
C ALA A 53 6.61 6.97 7.49
N VAL A 54 6.78 8.10 8.19
CA VAL A 54 5.68 8.96 8.62
C VAL A 54 4.95 9.56 7.42
N ALA A 55 5.67 10.08 6.43
CA ALA A 55 5.06 10.60 5.20
C ALA A 55 4.24 9.52 4.48
N VAL A 56 4.79 8.31 4.34
CA VAL A 56 4.07 7.17 3.73
C VAL A 56 2.83 6.79 4.53
N ALA A 57 2.91 6.77 5.86
CA ALA A 57 1.79 6.46 6.74
C ALA A 57 0.64 7.48 6.67
N LEU A 58 0.93 8.73 6.30
CA LEU A 58 -0.09 9.76 6.05
C LEU A 58 -0.62 9.70 4.61
N ILE A 59 0.25 9.48 3.64
CA ILE A 59 -0.14 9.42 2.22
C ILE A 59 -1.08 8.24 1.95
N ALA A 60 -0.83 7.08 2.56
CA ALA A 60 -1.64 5.88 2.37
C ALA A 60 -3.14 6.10 2.65
N PRO A 61 -3.56 6.52 3.86
CA PRO A 61 -4.99 6.74 4.15
C PRO A 61 -5.58 7.91 3.36
N VAL A 62 -4.82 8.97 3.10
CA VAL A 62 -5.28 10.10 2.28
C VAL A 62 -5.61 9.62 0.86
N THR A 63 -4.74 8.80 0.26
CA THR A 63 -4.98 8.21 -1.07
C THR A 63 -6.22 7.33 -1.06
N THR A 64 -6.40 6.51 -0.03
CA THR A 64 -7.61 5.68 0.15
C THR A 64 -8.88 6.53 0.20
N ILE A 65 -8.90 7.59 1.00
CA ILE A 65 -10.07 8.49 1.10
C ILE A 65 -10.43 9.06 -0.27
N PHE A 66 -9.45 9.59 -1.00
CA PHE A 66 -9.71 10.18 -2.32
C PHE A 66 -10.21 9.16 -3.33
N VAL A 67 -9.58 7.97 -3.41
CA VAL A 67 -10.00 6.93 -4.35
C VAL A 67 -11.41 6.43 -4.01
N LEU A 68 -11.72 6.19 -2.74
CA LEU A 68 -13.08 5.80 -2.33
C LEU A 68 -14.11 6.90 -2.61
N ALA A 69 -13.77 8.17 -2.36
CA ALA A 69 -14.66 9.28 -2.66
C ALA A 69 -14.97 9.41 -4.16
N ILE A 70 -13.98 9.17 -5.02
CA ILE A 70 -14.16 9.19 -6.48
C ILE A 70 -14.99 7.98 -6.93
N THR A 71 -14.64 6.79 -6.46
CA THR A 71 -15.30 5.55 -6.89
C THR A 71 -16.75 5.49 -6.40
N GLY A 72 -17.01 5.88 -5.15
CA GLY A 72 -18.36 5.96 -4.61
C GLY A 72 -19.22 7.03 -5.29
N ARG A 73 -18.62 8.12 -5.78
CA ARG A 73 -19.35 9.13 -6.57
C ARG A 73 -19.74 8.63 -7.96
N TYR A 74 -18.88 7.82 -8.58
CA TYR A 74 -19.16 7.22 -9.88
C TYR A 74 -20.37 6.27 -9.80
N ASP A 75 -20.43 5.42 -8.78
CA ASP A 75 -21.53 4.46 -8.57
C ASP A 75 -22.90 5.11 -8.35
N ASN A 76 -22.96 6.32 -7.78
CA ASN A 76 -24.22 7.05 -7.54
C ASN A 76 -24.68 7.94 -8.72
N ALA A 77 -23.90 8.01 -9.80
CA ALA A 77 -24.21 8.84 -10.98
C ALA A 77 -24.84 8.04 -12.13
N ASP A 78 -24.84 6.71 -12.02
CA ASP A 78 -25.48 5.74 -12.92
C ASP A 78 -26.86 5.31 -12.37
#